data_AF-E2NEW8-F1
#
_entry.id   AF-E2NEW8-F1
#
_cell.length_a   1.000
_cell.length_b   1.000
_cell.length_c   1.000
_cell.angle_alpha   90.00
_cell.angle_beta   90.00
_cell.angle_gamma   90.00
#
_symmetry.space_group_name_H-M   'P 1'
#
loop_
_entity.id
_entity.type
_entity.pdbx_description
1 polymer ?
#
loop_
_entity_poly.entity_id
_entity_poly.type
_entity_poly.pdbx_seq_one_letter_code
_entity_poly.pdbx_strand_id
1 'polypeptide(L)'
;MHDYFYHNLGQTLTLTGTNGTDLNLQPTEELAFAGAHLYAYSYIYDKKSATTDKDIKATFTIAMPDKDDISMNLWMKGETDREVFTALSPMTEGLSRTPGMPYNIKEQPTLTFVARQKGEAWNRPFVAIYEPSSVKEPGCIAEVSFPEVKSKTENSATSICVVQKDGRIDYILSSDTPTDICTSGKMSAQATYALWGNKKGDDCTFFLGHGTLLSTPNVVIKAETPAEILLEFKKGAWYYTASADCSISIKKKTYKLKANTAEMELK
;
A
#
# COMPACT_ATOMS: atom_id res chain seq x y z
N MET A 1 17.65 9.89 10.79
CA MET A 1 17.57 9.05 9.58
C MET A 1 16.54 7.98 9.87
N HIS A 2 15.68 7.68 8.91
CA HIS A 2 14.61 6.71 9.07
C HIS A 2 14.75 5.64 7.99
N ASP A 3 14.71 4.38 8.41
CA ASP A 3 14.87 3.22 7.55
C ASP A 3 13.61 2.36 7.62
N TYR A 4 13.03 2.05 6.47
CA TYR A 4 11.96 1.08 6.30
C TYR A 4 12.56 -0.26 5.90
N PHE A 5 12.38 -1.30 6.71
CA PHE A 5 12.85 -2.65 6.43
C PHE A 5 11.72 -3.55 5.96
N TYR A 6 11.96 -4.29 4.88
CA TYR A 6 11.09 -5.38 4.47
C TYR A 6 11.91 -6.64 4.20
N HIS A 7 11.70 -7.64 5.05
CA HIS A 7 12.25 -8.98 4.90
C HIS A 7 11.22 -9.89 4.24
N ASN A 8 11.66 -10.72 3.30
CA ASN A 8 10.76 -11.66 2.62
C ASN A 8 11.48 -12.99 2.32
N LEU A 9 10.69 -14.04 2.20
CA LEU A 9 11.13 -15.43 1.99
C LEU A 9 11.38 -15.77 0.51
N GLY A 10 11.51 -14.78 -0.37
CA GLY A 10 11.96 -15.05 -1.73
C GLY A 10 13.36 -15.66 -1.75
N GLN A 11 13.66 -16.42 -2.81
CA GLN A 11 15.00 -16.91 -3.13
C GLN A 11 15.74 -15.92 -4.06
N THR A 12 14.98 -15.10 -4.79
CA THR A 12 15.50 -13.99 -5.60
C THR A 12 14.77 -12.69 -5.29
N LEU A 13 15.50 -11.57 -5.34
CA LEU A 13 14.98 -10.21 -5.21
C LEU A 13 15.41 -9.39 -6.43
N THR A 14 14.45 -8.80 -7.13
CA THR A 14 14.69 -7.77 -8.14
C THR A 14 14.21 -6.42 -7.63
N LEU A 15 14.97 -5.35 -7.85
CA LEU A 15 14.58 -3.98 -7.50
C LEU A 15 14.76 -3.06 -8.72
N THR A 16 13.68 -2.44 -9.17
CA THR A 16 13.64 -1.57 -10.36
C THR A 16 12.81 -0.33 -10.10
N GLY A 17 12.84 0.64 -11.02
CA GLY A 17 11.75 1.61 -11.15
C GLY A 17 10.43 0.91 -11.51
N THR A 18 9.29 1.55 -11.27
CA THR A 18 7.95 0.99 -11.58
C THR A 18 7.74 0.66 -13.06
N ASN A 19 8.46 1.33 -13.96
CA ASN A 19 8.48 1.07 -15.40
C ASN A 19 9.50 0.00 -15.83
N GLY A 20 10.14 -0.70 -14.89
CA GLY A 20 11.17 -1.71 -15.15
C GLY A 20 12.58 -1.15 -15.38
N THR A 21 12.80 0.15 -15.21
CA THR A 21 14.14 0.75 -15.35
C THR A 21 15.09 0.18 -14.30
N ASP A 22 16.29 -0.25 -14.72
CA ASP A 22 17.36 -0.61 -13.81
C ASP A 22 17.85 0.62 -13.03
N LEU A 23 17.89 0.51 -11.71
CA LEU A 23 18.36 1.56 -10.81
C LEU A 23 19.91 1.58 -10.70
N ASN A 24 20.60 0.61 -11.30
CA ASN A 24 22.07 0.47 -11.31
C ASN A 24 22.67 0.45 -9.90
N LEU A 25 22.10 -0.37 -9.02
CA LEU A 25 22.56 -0.49 -7.63
C LEU A 25 24.06 -0.83 -7.56
N GLN A 26 24.79 -0.11 -6.72
CA GLN A 26 26.23 -0.30 -6.50
C GLN A 26 26.48 -0.93 -5.12
N PRO A 27 27.51 -1.80 -4.98
CA PRO A 27 27.95 -2.26 -3.66
C PRO A 27 28.22 -1.08 -2.72
N THR A 28 27.83 -1.21 -1.45
CA THR A 28 27.93 -0.11 -0.47
C THR A 28 28.27 -0.60 0.94
N GLU A 29 28.99 0.23 1.68
CA GLU A 29 29.28 0.05 3.10
C GLU A 29 28.26 0.75 4.02
N GLU A 30 27.29 1.48 3.45
CA GLU A 30 26.13 2.02 4.18
C GLU A 30 25.32 0.93 4.88
N LEU A 31 24.35 1.29 5.75
CA LEU A 31 23.70 0.34 6.67
C LEU A 31 24.75 -0.45 7.50
N ALA A 32 25.71 0.26 8.08
CA ALA A 32 26.74 -0.32 8.96
C ALA A 32 26.72 0.30 10.35
N PHE A 33 27.20 -0.48 11.32
CA PHE A 33 27.32 -0.09 12.73
C PHE A 33 28.25 1.11 12.95
N ALA A 34 29.28 1.28 12.11
CA ALA A 34 30.34 2.28 12.25
C ALA A 34 29.86 3.75 12.15
N GLY A 35 28.57 3.99 11.90
CA GLY A 35 27.92 5.30 11.90
C GLY A 35 27.05 5.62 13.13
N ALA A 36 27.23 4.91 14.26
CA ALA A 36 26.44 5.07 15.51
C ALA A 36 24.96 4.62 15.43
N HIS A 37 24.67 3.59 14.64
CA HIS A 37 23.31 3.02 14.52
C HIS A 37 23.26 1.54 14.90
N LEU A 38 22.08 1.16 15.45
CA LEU A 38 21.59 -0.14 15.92
C LEU A 38 22.47 -1.36 15.59
N TYR A 39 22.79 -2.18 16.61
CA TYR A 39 23.44 -3.49 16.47
C TYR A 39 22.78 -4.40 15.41
N ALA A 40 21.51 -4.18 15.08
CA ALA A 40 20.83 -4.90 14.00
C ALA A 40 21.57 -4.83 12.65
N TYR A 41 22.25 -3.71 12.33
CA TYR A 41 22.90 -3.53 11.04
C TYR A 41 24.14 -4.42 10.85
N SER A 42 24.77 -4.92 11.92
CA SER A 42 25.90 -5.84 11.79
C SER A 42 25.51 -7.20 11.20
N TYR A 43 24.22 -7.51 11.17
CA TYR A 43 23.70 -8.75 10.60
C TYR A 43 23.34 -8.63 9.11
N ILE A 44 23.44 -7.43 8.52
CA ILE A 44 23.05 -7.15 7.13
C ILE A 44 24.31 -7.07 6.27
N TYR A 45 24.35 -7.83 5.17
CA TYR A 45 25.52 -7.98 4.30
C TYR A 45 25.13 -8.06 2.83
N ASP A 46 26.14 -8.10 1.94
CA ASP A 46 25.97 -8.04 0.47
C ASP A 46 25.03 -6.91 0.04
N LYS A 47 25.32 -5.71 0.58
CA LYS A 47 24.47 -4.54 0.43
C LYS A 47 24.79 -3.86 -0.88
N LYS A 48 23.74 -3.52 -1.62
CA LYS A 48 23.82 -2.65 -2.79
C LYS A 48 22.79 -1.55 -2.67
N SER A 49 23.13 -0.34 -3.10
CA SER A 49 22.23 0.80 -3.03
C SER A 49 22.24 1.69 -4.26
N ALA A 50 21.18 2.47 -4.39
CA ALA A 50 21.07 3.57 -5.33
C ALA A 50 20.23 4.69 -4.70
N THR A 51 20.58 5.94 -4.97
CA THR A 51 19.72 7.09 -4.66
C THR A 51 18.74 7.30 -5.80
N THR A 52 17.45 7.43 -5.49
CA THR A 52 16.42 7.68 -6.48
C THR A 52 15.24 8.45 -5.87
N ASP A 53 14.65 9.33 -6.67
CA ASP A 53 13.38 10.01 -6.40
C ASP A 53 12.18 9.30 -7.05
N LYS A 54 12.43 8.24 -7.81
CA LYS A 54 11.41 7.49 -8.55
C LYS A 54 10.67 6.54 -7.62
N ASP A 55 9.41 6.29 -7.95
CA ASP A 55 8.68 5.14 -7.42
C ASP A 55 9.41 3.85 -7.81
N ILE A 56 9.45 2.90 -6.89
CA ILE A 56 10.18 1.64 -7.08
C ILE A 56 9.24 0.44 -7.03
N LYS A 57 9.69 -0.65 -7.64
CA LYS A 57 9.09 -1.98 -7.53
C LYS A 57 10.16 -2.98 -7.08
N ALA A 58 9.88 -3.71 -6.01
CA ALA A 58 10.65 -4.87 -5.59
C ALA A 58 9.83 -6.14 -5.80
N THR A 59 10.44 -7.21 -6.30
CA THR A 59 9.78 -8.51 -6.46
C THR A 59 10.62 -9.59 -5.78
N PHE A 60 10.01 -10.28 -4.84
CA PHE A 60 10.59 -11.44 -4.16
C PHE A 60 9.94 -12.69 -4.70
N THR A 61 10.72 -13.66 -5.17
CA THR A 61 10.18 -14.87 -5.82
C THR A 61 10.67 -16.12 -5.12
N ILE A 62 9.74 -17.02 -4.81
CA ILE A 62 10.00 -18.40 -4.45
C ILE A 62 9.82 -19.24 -5.70
N ALA A 63 10.90 -19.88 -6.15
CA ALA A 63 10.84 -20.83 -7.24
C ALA A 63 10.28 -22.16 -6.71
N MET A 64 9.26 -22.68 -7.37
CA MET A 64 8.70 -23.99 -7.12
C MET A 64 8.64 -24.77 -8.44
N PRO A 65 9.77 -25.36 -8.90
CA PRO A 65 9.89 -25.98 -10.22
C PRO A 65 8.81 -27.02 -10.56
N ASP A 66 8.30 -27.73 -9.55
CA ASP A 66 7.25 -28.74 -9.70
C ASP A 66 5.84 -28.22 -9.32
N LYS A 67 5.72 -26.93 -9.01
CA LYS A 67 4.47 -26.28 -8.60
C LYS A 67 4.32 -24.92 -9.30
N ASP A 68 3.79 -23.94 -8.57
CA ASP A 68 3.45 -22.61 -9.05
C ASP A 68 4.36 -21.63 -8.33
N ASP A 69 5.26 -20.97 -9.07
CA ASP A 69 6.15 -19.96 -8.48
C ASP A 69 5.31 -18.87 -7.83
N ILE A 70 5.72 -18.44 -6.64
CA ILE A 70 5.00 -17.41 -5.88
C ILE A 70 5.89 -16.19 -5.76
N SER A 71 5.30 -15.03 -6.03
CA SER A 71 5.97 -13.74 -5.94
C SER A 71 5.23 -12.80 -5.00
N MET A 72 5.99 -12.01 -4.23
CA MET A 72 5.50 -10.83 -3.54
C MET A 72 6.02 -9.59 -4.27
N ASN A 73 5.11 -8.80 -4.85
CA ASN A 73 5.43 -7.52 -5.47
C ASN A 73 5.23 -6.41 -4.43
N LEU A 74 6.27 -5.63 -4.17
CA LEU A 74 6.20 -4.40 -3.41
C LEU A 74 6.29 -3.22 -4.38
N TRP A 75 5.32 -2.32 -4.31
CA TRP A 75 5.38 -1.01 -4.95
C TRP A 75 5.57 0.03 -3.87
N MET A 76 6.52 0.95 -4.02
CA MET A 76 6.77 1.98 -3.00
C MET A 76 6.97 3.35 -3.62
N LYS A 77 6.36 4.35 -2.96
CA LYS A 77 6.48 5.76 -3.30
C LYS A 77 7.95 6.19 -3.31
N GLY A 78 8.38 6.93 -4.32
CA GLY A 78 9.67 7.62 -4.37
C GLY A 78 9.66 8.88 -3.52
N GLU A 79 10.85 9.32 -3.09
CA GLU A 79 11.01 10.60 -2.41
C GLU A 79 12.35 11.22 -2.74
N THR A 80 12.45 12.55 -2.68
CA THR A 80 13.72 13.26 -2.92
C THR A 80 14.82 12.73 -2.00
N ASP A 81 15.96 12.39 -2.61
CA ASP A 81 17.14 11.82 -1.94
C ASP A 81 16.90 10.51 -1.18
N ARG A 82 15.86 9.75 -1.55
CA ARG A 82 15.64 8.42 -0.98
C ARG A 82 16.72 7.46 -1.48
N GLU A 83 17.31 6.72 -0.56
CA GLU A 83 18.27 5.66 -0.87
C GLU A 83 17.56 4.32 -0.70
N VAL A 84 17.63 3.47 -1.73
CA VAL A 84 17.02 2.13 -1.71
C VAL A 84 18.11 1.07 -1.75
N PHE A 85 17.88 -0.03 -1.04
CA PHE A 85 18.86 -1.10 -0.88
C PHE A 85 18.25 -2.46 -1.19
N THR A 86 19.08 -3.31 -1.78
CA THR A 86 18.96 -4.76 -1.67
C THR A 86 20.07 -5.25 -0.74
N ALA A 87 19.74 -6.15 0.18
CA ALA A 87 20.71 -6.74 1.08
C ALA A 87 20.30 -8.16 1.49
N LEU A 88 21.24 -8.86 2.10
CA LEU A 88 21.03 -10.15 2.73
C LEU A 88 21.01 -10.00 4.24
N SER A 89 20.19 -10.81 4.90
CA SER A 89 20.09 -10.90 6.36
C SER A 89 20.16 -12.36 6.80
N PRO A 90 20.34 -12.66 8.10
CA PRO A 90 20.43 -14.03 8.57
C PRO A 90 19.21 -14.85 8.14
N MET A 91 19.43 -16.15 7.97
CA MET A 91 18.37 -17.11 7.63
C MET A 91 17.23 -17.07 8.66
N THR A 92 16.01 -17.35 8.20
CA THR A 92 14.82 -17.33 9.06
C THR A 92 14.68 -18.65 9.83
N GLU A 93 15.27 -18.74 11.03
CA GLU A 93 15.25 -19.96 11.85
C GLU A 93 13.83 -20.37 12.28
N GLY A 94 12.95 -19.40 12.55
CA GLY A 94 11.59 -19.65 13.08
C GLY A 94 10.69 -20.48 12.16
N LEU A 95 10.99 -20.53 10.86
CA LEU A 95 10.23 -21.27 9.85
C LEU A 95 10.94 -22.55 9.39
N SER A 96 12.13 -22.82 9.92
CA SER A 96 12.98 -23.91 9.44
C SER A 96 12.49 -25.32 9.75
N ARG A 97 11.57 -25.44 10.71
CA ARG A 97 10.95 -26.72 11.10
C ARG A 97 9.54 -26.90 10.52
N THR A 98 9.07 -25.94 9.71
CA THR A 98 7.75 -26.01 9.10
C THR A 98 7.75 -27.11 8.03
N PRO A 99 6.90 -28.15 8.15
CA PRO A 99 6.81 -29.19 7.14
C PRO A 99 6.36 -28.63 5.80
N GLY A 100 6.92 -29.16 4.70
CA GLY A 100 6.48 -28.81 3.34
C GLY A 100 6.92 -27.43 2.85
N MET A 101 7.94 -26.82 3.45
CA MET A 101 8.55 -25.60 2.92
C MET A 101 9.01 -25.80 1.47
N PRO A 102 8.83 -24.79 0.60
CA PRO A 102 9.12 -24.91 -0.83
C PRO A 102 10.62 -25.05 -1.15
N TYR A 103 11.50 -24.69 -0.21
CA TYR A 103 12.95 -24.84 -0.32
C TYR A 103 13.58 -24.95 1.08
N ASN A 104 14.87 -25.29 1.16
CA ASN A 104 15.59 -25.31 2.43
C ASN A 104 15.92 -23.90 2.93
N ILE A 105 15.02 -23.35 3.75
CA ILE A 105 15.14 -22.00 4.30
C ILE A 105 16.39 -21.79 5.20
N LYS A 106 17.03 -22.86 5.70
CA LYS A 106 18.27 -22.74 6.49
C LYS A 106 19.50 -22.46 5.64
N GLU A 107 19.47 -22.86 4.38
CA GLU A 107 20.61 -22.73 3.45
C GLU A 107 20.58 -21.42 2.69
N GLN A 108 19.56 -20.59 2.90
CA GLN A 108 19.41 -19.32 2.21
C GLN A 108 19.31 -18.15 3.18
N PRO A 109 19.98 -17.03 2.88
CA PRO A 109 19.78 -15.79 3.60
C PRO A 109 18.34 -15.27 3.42
N THR A 110 17.89 -14.45 4.36
CA THR A 110 16.63 -13.72 4.19
C THR A 110 16.89 -12.52 3.29
N LEU A 111 16.12 -12.37 2.22
CA LEU A 111 16.23 -11.23 1.32
C LEU A 111 15.63 -9.99 1.97
N THR A 112 16.33 -8.87 1.85
CA THR A 112 15.99 -7.63 2.55
C THR A 112 15.96 -6.47 1.58
N PHE A 113 14.81 -5.81 1.52
CA PHE A 113 14.66 -4.48 0.93
C PHE A 113 14.73 -3.43 2.03
N VAL A 114 15.46 -2.34 1.79
CA VAL A 114 15.47 -1.17 2.69
C VAL A 114 15.20 0.08 1.88
N ALA A 115 14.31 0.95 2.38
CA ALA A 115 14.21 2.32 1.92
C ALA A 115 14.64 3.25 3.06
N ARG A 116 15.64 4.08 2.78
CA ARG A 116 16.23 5.03 3.72
C ARG A 116 15.91 6.44 3.30
N GLN A 117 15.62 7.27 4.28
CA GLN A 117 15.56 8.70 4.06
C GLN A 117 16.17 9.51 5.20
N LYS A 118 16.72 10.66 4.82
CA LYS A 118 17.13 11.71 5.76
C LYS A 118 15.92 12.57 6.12
N GLY A 119 15.99 13.26 7.25
CA GLY A 119 14.86 14.04 7.77
C GLY A 119 13.69 13.18 8.26
N GLU A 120 12.57 13.86 8.46
CA GLU A 120 11.43 13.36 9.22
C GLU A 120 10.51 12.45 8.39
N ALA A 121 10.32 11.20 8.83
CA ALA A 121 9.42 10.25 8.16
C ALA A 121 7.95 10.64 8.26
N TRP A 122 7.55 11.40 9.26
CA TRP A 122 6.19 11.92 9.36
C TRP A 122 5.87 12.96 8.29
N ASN A 123 6.87 13.70 7.77
CA ASN A 123 6.66 14.65 6.66
C ASN A 123 6.68 13.98 5.29
N ARG A 124 7.39 12.86 5.17
CA ARG A 124 7.60 12.12 3.92
C ARG A 124 7.45 10.63 4.20
N PRO A 125 6.21 10.13 4.39
CA PRO A 125 6.01 8.77 4.85
C PRO A 125 6.49 7.73 3.84
N PHE A 126 6.85 6.56 4.36
CA PHE A 126 6.99 5.36 3.53
C PHE A 126 5.60 4.83 3.21
N VAL A 127 5.29 4.74 1.92
CA VAL A 127 3.99 4.25 1.44
C VAL A 127 4.27 3.09 0.51
N ALA A 128 3.73 1.92 0.85
CA ALA A 128 3.96 0.68 0.14
C ALA A 128 2.66 -0.07 -0.15
N ILE A 129 2.61 -0.74 -1.30
CA ILE A 129 1.57 -1.70 -1.68
C ILE A 129 2.22 -3.06 -1.84
N TYR A 130 1.57 -4.06 -1.24
CA TYR A 130 1.97 -5.45 -1.30
C TYR A 130 0.97 -6.25 -2.14
N GLU A 131 1.45 -6.87 -3.20
CA GLU A 131 0.65 -7.69 -4.11
C GLU A 131 1.27 -9.10 -4.20
N PRO A 132 0.72 -10.08 -3.47
CA PRO A 132 1.05 -11.48 -3.72
C PRO A 132 0.53 -11.90 -5.09
N SER A 133 1.26 -12.78 -5.76
CA SER A 133 0.91 -13.31 -7.07
C SER A 133 1.59 -14.66 -7.32
N SER A 134 1.10 -15.41 -8.31
CA SER A 134 1.76 -16.62 -8.81
C SER A 134 1.69 -16.70 -10.33
N VAL A 135 2.21 -17.78 -10.93
CA VAL A 135 2.05 -18.01 -12.38
C VAL A 135 0.58 -18.28 -12.72
N LYS A 136 -0.15 -19.02 -11.87
CA LYS A 136 -1.58 -19.32 -12.08
C LYS A 136 -2.50 -18.16 -11.71
N GLU A 137 -2.14 -17.39 -10.70
CA GLU A 137 -2.86 -16.21 -10.23
C GLU A 137 -1.96 -14.97 -10.34
N PRO A 138 -1.72 -14.47 -11.58
CA PRO A 138 -0.84 -13.34 -11.79
C PRO A 138 -1.41 -12.07 -11.16
N GLY A 139 -0.51 -11.17 -10.73
CA GLY A 139 -0.90 -9.89 -10.12
C GLY A 139 -1.88 -9.11 -11.00
N CYS A 140 -2.86 -8.46 -10.38
CA CYS A 140 -3.88 -7.66 -11.04
C CYS A 140 -3.50 -6.19 -11.20
N ILE A 141 -2.49 -5.69 -10.49
CA ILE A 141 -2.01 -4.31 -10.57
C ILE A 141 -1.30 -4.09 -11.91
N ALA A 142 -1.73 -3.06 -12.63
CA ALA A 142 -1.06 -2.54 -13.82
C ALA A 142 -0.14 -1.36 -13.47
N GLU A 143 -0.60 -0.47 -12.59
CA GLU A 143 0.14 0.75 -12.21
C GLU A 143 -0.20 1.15 -10.78
N VAL A 144 0.80 1.71 -10.09
CA VAL A 144 0.64 2.39 -8.80
C VAL A 144 1.23 3.78 -8.93
N SER A 145 0.49 4.79 -8.49
CA SER A 145 0.98 6.17 -8.38
C SER A 145 0.58 6.77 -7.04
N PHE A 146 1.26 7.86 -6.66
CA PHE A 146 1.09 8.53 -5.36
C PHE A 146 0.78 10.01 -5.56
N PRO A 147 -0.47 10.36 -5.91
CA PRO A 147 -0.83 11.73 -6.23
C PRO A 147 -0.71 12.67 -5.01
N GLU A 148 -0.51 13.95 -5.28
CA GLU A 148 -0.50 14.98 -4.25
C GLU A 148 -1.84 15.04 -3.49
N VAL A 149 -1.74 15.41 -2.20
CA VAL A 149 -2.88 15.66 -1.33
C VAL A 149 -2.90 17.11 -0.91
N LYS A 150 -4.05 17.77 -1.11
CA LYS A 150 -4.33 19.10 -0.57
C LYS A 150 -5.07 18.93 0.75
N SER A 151 -4.48 19.43 1.83
CA SER A 151 -5.07 19.47 3.17
C SER A 151 -4.70 20.79 3.83
N LYS A 152 -5.39 21.12 4.93
CA LYS A 152 -5.05 22.30 5.75
C LYS A 152 -3.74 22.08 6.50
N THR A 153 -3.56 20.90 7.08
CA THR A 153 -2.29 20.50 7.71
C THR A 153 -1.39 19.86 6.66
N GLU A 154 -0.27 20.50 6.36
CA GLU A 154 0.72 19.97 5.40
C GLU A 154 1.28 18.63 5.87
N ASN A 155 1.58 17.75 4.92
CA ASN A 155 2.20 16.41 5.13
C ASN A 155 1.44 15.44 6.05
N SER A 156 0.21 15.77 6.47
CA SER A 156 -0.63 14.93 7.35
C SER A 156 -1.38 13.81 6.63
N ALA A 157 -1.24 13.72 5.30
CA ALA A 157 -2.00 12.78 4.50
C ALA A 157 -1.23 12.28 3.27
N THR A 158 -1.59 11.07 2.82
CA THR A 158 -1.06 10.45 1.61
C THR A 158 -2.20 9.94 0.73
N SER A 159 -1.96 9.91 -0.58
CA SER A 159 -2.87 9.29 -1.54
C SER A 159 -2.15 8.24 -2.37
N ILE A 160 -2.90 7.20 -2.70
CA ILE A 160 -2.47 6.10 -3.55
C ILE A 160 -3.53 5.92 -4.64
N CYS A 161 -3.10 5.79 -5.89
CA CYS A 161 -3.95 5.39 -6.99
C CYS A 161 -3.43 4.07 -7.56
N VAL A 162 -4.28 3.03 -7.53
CA VAL A 162 -3.96 1.70 -8.07
C VAL A 162 -4.82 1.46 -9.30
N VAL A 163 -4.18 1.30 -10.45
CA VAL A 163 -4.85 0.90 -11.69
C VAL A 163 -4.70 -0.60 -11.83
N GLN A 164 -5.82 -1.31 -11.91
CA GLN A 164 -5.84 -2.75 -12.13
C GLN A 164 -6.01 -3.08 -13.63
N LYS A 165 -5.52 -4.25 -14.04
CA LYS A 165 -5.56 -4.76 -15.42
C LYS A 165 -6.98 -4.94 -15.96
N ASP A 166 -7.95 -5.17 -15.08
CA ASP A 166 -9.36 -5.34 -15.43
C ASP A 166 -10.12 -4.00 -15.58
N GLY A 167 -9.42 -2.87 -15.43
CA GLY A 167 -9.96 -1.52 -15.54
C GLY A 167 -10.53 -0.95 -14.25
N ARG A 168 -10.48 -1.67 -13.12
CA ARG A 168 -10.74 -1.09 -11.80
C ARG A 168 -9.64 -0.10 -11.44
N ILE A 169 -10.04 1.04 -10.86
CA ILE A 169 -9.12 2.02 -10.30
C ILE A 169 -9.51 2.24 -8.83
N ASP A 170 -8.56 2.03 -7.93
CA ASP A 170 -8.73 2.29 -6.50
C ASP A 170 -8.01 3.58 -6.11
N TYR A 171 -8.76 4.57 -5.66
CA TYR A 171 -8.26 5.80 -5.07
C TYR A 171 -8.30 5.68 -3.54
N ILE A 172 -7.16 5.84 -2.89
CA ILE A 172 -7.02 5.71 -1.45
C ILE A 172 -6.51 7.05 -0.90
N LEU A 173 -7.08 7.47 0.22
CA LEU A 173 -6.61 8.56 1.06
C LEU A 173 -6.41 8.04 2.48
N SER A 174 -5.28 8.41 3.09
CA SER A 174 -5.04 8.16 4.52
C SER A 174 -4.51 9.43 5.15
N SER A 175 -5.00 9.76 6.36
CA SER A 175 -4.65 10.96 7.10
C SER A 175 -4.45 10.66 8.58
N ASP A 176 -3.46 11.29 9.19
CA ASP A 176 -3.28 11.32 10.65
C ASP A 176 -4.04 12.48 11.32
N THR A 177 -4.64 13.36 10.52
CA THR A 177 -5.53 14.44 10.93
C THR A 177 -6.95 14.22 10.38
N PRO A 178 -7.74 13.30 10.96
CA PRO A 178 -9.06 12.92 10.42
C PRO A 178 -10.12 14.04 10.51
N THR A 179 -9.76 15.20 11.06
CA THR A 179 -10.59 16.41 11.10
C THR A 179 -10.36 17.33 9.92
N ASP A 180 -9.25 17.21 9.19
CA ASP A 180 -8.99 18.01 8.01
C ASP A 180 -9.60 17.37 6.76
N ILE A 181 -10.08 18.19 5.83
CA ILE A 181 -10.49 17.70 4.51
C ILE A 181 -9.24 17.53 3.66
N CYS A 182 -8.92 16.28 3.37
CA CYS A 182 -7.86 15.88 2.45
C CYS A 182 -8.45 15.66 1.06
N THR A 183 -7.86 16.28 0.03
CA THR A 183 -8.33 16.18 -1.35
C THR A 183 -7.21 15.69 -2.26
N SER A 184 -7.48 14.65 -3.03
CA SER A 184 -6.60 14.18 -4.11
C SER A 184 -7.42 13.88 -5.37
N GLY A 185 -7.02 14.50 -6.48
CA GLY A 185 -7.77 14.43 -7.73
C GLY A 185 -9.23 14.86 -7.56
N LYS A 186 -10.16 13.91 -7.73
CA LYS A 186 -11.62 14.13 -7.63
C LYS A 186 -12.22 13.59 -6.33
N MET A 187 -11.39 13.09 -5.43
CA MET A 187 -11.80 12.53 -4.15
C MET A 187 -11.42 13.49 -3.03
N SER A 188 -12.36 13.74 -2.13
CA SER A 188 -12.11 14.45 -0.87
C SER A 188 -12.62 13.61 0.29
N ALA A 189 -11.86 13.55 1.38
CA ALA A 189 -12.24 12.84 2.58
C ALA A 189 -11.87 13.62 3.84
N GLN A 190 -12.72 13.54 4.86
CA GLN A 190 -12.45 13.95 6.24
C GLN A 190 -12.52 12.66 7.08
N ALA A 191 -11.40 11.94 7.13
CA ALA A 191 -11.33 10.56 7.62
C ALA A 191 -9.88 10.14 7.88
N THR A 192 -9.68 9.12 8.72
CA THR A 192 -8.37 8.47 8.86
C THR A 192 -8.01 7.66 7.61
N TYR A 193 -9.00 7.02 7.00
CA TYR A 193 -8.84 6.25 5.78
C TYR A 193 -10.08 6.40 4.90
N ALA A 194 -9.87 6.50 3.59
CA ALA A 194 -10.96 6.45 2.64
C ALA A 194 -10.53 5.71 1.37
N LEU A 195 -11.46 4.95 0.79
CA LEU A 195 -11.30 4.24 -0.47
C LEU A 195 -12.45 4.60 -1.41
N TRP A 196 -12.10 4.86 -2.66
CA TRP A 196 -13.02 4.88 -3.79
C TRP A 196 -12.48 3.93 -4.86
N GLY A 197 -13.00 2.71 -4.86
CA GLY A 197 -12.82 1.73 -5.92
C GLY A 197 -13.86 1.92 -7.01
N ASN A 198 -13.42 2.11 -8.26
CA ASN A 198 -14.28 2.39 -9.39
C ASN A 198 -13.94 1.50 -10.58
N LYS A 199 -14.87 0.62 -10.95
CA LYS A 199 -14.84 -0.13 -12.20
C LYS A 199 -15.97 0.36 -13.11
N LYS A 200 -15.75 1.54 -13.72
CA LYS A 200 -16.60 2.17 -14.78
C LYS A 200 -18.12 1.88 -14.70
N GLY A 201 -18.72 1.95 -13.52
CA GLY A 201 -20.17 1.80 -13.33
C GLY A 201 -20.71 0.37 -13.19
N ASP A 202 -19.86 -0.65 -13.24
CA ASP A 202 -20.26 -2.06 -13.04
C ASP A 202 -20.11 -2.48 -11.58
N ASP A 203 -18.99 -2.13 -10.95
CA ASP A 203 -18.67 -2.41 -9.55
C ASP A 203 -17.98 -1.18 -8.94
N CYS A 204 -18.52 -0.69 -7.83
CA CYS A 204 -17.94 0.43 -7.11
C CYS A 204 -17.91 0.13 -5.62
N THR A 205 -16.79 0.42 -4.96
CA THR A 205 -16.62 0.33 -3.51
C THR A 205 -16.29 1.71 -2.98
N PHE A 206 -17.01 2.16 -1.97
CA PHE A 206 -16.70 3.37 -1.21
C PHE A 206 -16.57 2.97 0.25
N PHE A 207 -15.44 3.30 0.86
CA PHE A 207 -15.25 3.07 2.28
C PHE A 207 -14.79 4.35 2.94
N LEU A 208 -15.51 4.76 3.97
CA LEU A 208 -15.17 5.83 4.89
C LEU A 208 -14.75 5.17 6.20
N GLY A 209 -13.47 5.24 6.54
CA GLY A 209 -12.90 4.68 7.77
C GLY A 209 -12.62 5.78 8.78
N HIS A 210 -13.30 5.72 9.93
CA HIS A 210 -13.20 6.68 11.02
C HIS A 210 -13.27 8.14 10.52
N GLY A 211 -14.38 8.52 9.91
CA GLY A 211 -14.54 9.84 9.31
C GLY A 211 -15.98 10.33 9.21
N THR A 212 -16.13 11.56 8.77
CA THR A 212 -17.42 12.27 8.65
C THR A 212 -17.78 12.60 7.22
N LEU A 213 -16.83 12.53 6.28
CA LEU A 213 -17.05 12.84 4.87
C LEU A 213 -16.21 11.96 3.95
N LEU A 214 -16.84 11.37 2.94
CA LEU A 214 -16.20 10.91 1.70
C LEU A 214 -16.99 11.47 0.53
N SER A 215 -16.31 12.24 -0.33
CA SER A 215 -16.90 12.90 -1.50
C SER A 215 -16.16 12.51 -2.77
N THR A 216 -16.91 12.08 -3.77
CA THR A 216 -16.47 11.74 -5.13
C THR A 216 -17.41 12.41 -6.13
N PRO A 217 -17.17 12.35 -7.45
CA PRO A 217 -18.05 12.97 -8.43
C PRO A 217 -19.52 12.49 -8.39
N ASN A 218 -19.75 11.24 -8.02
CA ASN A 218 -21.08 10.61 -8.08
C ASN A 218 -21.64 10.20 -6.71
N VAL A 219 -20.80 10.10 -5.69
CA VAL A 219 -21.19 9.62 -4.36
C VAL A 219 -20.63 10.54 -3.30
N VAL A 220 -21.49 10.92 -2.36
CA VAL A 220 -21.12 11.65 -1.13
C VAL A 220 -21.68 10.91 0.07
N ILE A 221 -20.81 10.51 0.99
CA ILE A 221 -21.14 9.89 2.28
C ILE A 221 -20.87 10.93 3.37
N LYS A 222 -21.83 11.14 4.27
CA LYS A 222 -21.69 12.03 5.43
C LYS A 222 -22.20 11.38 6.71
N ALA A 223 -21.50 11.61 7.81
CA ALA A 223 -21.93 11.27 9.16
C ALA A 223 -21.72 12.49 10.08
N GLU A 224 -22.51 12.59 11.15
CA GLU A 224 -22.38 13.69 12.13
C GLU A 224 -21.16 13.49 13.05
N THR A 225 -20.83 12.24 13.35
CA THR A 225 -19.65 11.83 14.13
C THR A 225 -18.78 10.88 13.31
N PRO A 226 -17.48 10.74 13.62
CA PRO A 226 -16.63 9.75 12.96
C PRO A 226 -17.26 8.36 12.95
N ALA A 227 -17.32 7.76 11.76
CA ALA A 227 -17.97 6.48 11.53
C ALA A 227 -17.18 5.62 10.53
N GLU A 228 -17.50 4.34 10.52
CA GLU A 228 -17.10 3.38 9.50
C GLU A 228 -18.31 3.10 8.61
N ILE A 229 -18.20 3.44 7.33
CA ILE A 229 -19.29 3.27 6.35
C ILE A 229 -18.73 2.61 5.10
N LEU A 230 -19.30 1.46 4.75
CA LEU A 230 -19.06 0.79 3.48
C LEU A 230 -20.29 0.98 2.61
N LEU A 231 -20.08 1.38 1.36
CA LEU A 231 -21.09 1.43 0.31
C LEU A 231 -20.56 0.69 -0.91
N GLU A 232 -21.31 -0.28 -1.40
CA GLU A 232 -20.94 -1.07 -2.56
C GLU A 232 -22.05 -1.09 -3.61
N PHE A 233 -21.69 -0.94 -4.88
CA PHE A 233 -22.58 -1.29 -5.98
C PHE A 233 -22.15 -2.64 -6.53
N LYS A 234 -22.97 -3.66 -6.31
CA LYS A 234 -22.71 -5.03 -6.76
C LYS A 234 -24.02 -5.70 -7.16
N LYS A 235 -23.96 -6.58 -8.17
CA LYS A 235 -25.12 -7.35 -8.65
C LYS A 235 -26.34 -6.47 -9.00
N GLY A 236 -26.09 -5.25 -9.50
CA GLY A 236 -27.13 -4.31 -9.93
C GLY A 236 -27.82 -3.53 -8.81
N ALA A 237 -27.40 -3.68 -7.56
CA ALA A 237 -27.98 -2.99 -6.42
C ALA A 237 -26.91 -2.34 -5.52
N TRP A 238 -27.33 -1.34 -4.76
CA TRP A 238 -26.48 -0.67 -3.79
C TRP A 238 -26.66 -1.30 -2.42
N TYR A 239 -25.56 -1.58 -1.74
CA TYR A 239 -25.53 -2.15 -0.40
C TYR A 239 -24.70 -1.27 0.53
N TYR A 240 -25.09 -1.21 1.80
CA TYR A 240 -24.34 -0.46 2.79
C TYR A 240 -24.23 -1.17 4.14
N THR A 241 -23.18 -0.81 4.87
CA THR A 241 -23.06 -0.96 6.32
C THR A 241 -22.60 0.38 6.91
N ALA A 242 -23.00 0.67 8.14
CA ALA A 242 -22.65 1.92 8.81
C ALA A 242 -22.60 1.71 10.32
N SER A 243 -21.51 2.13 10.98
CA SER A 243 -21.41 2.09 12.44
C SER A 243 -22.16 3.22 13.16
N ALA A 244 -22.60 4.25 12.41
CA ALA A 244 -23.41 5.36 12.91
C ALA A 244 -24.48 5.75 11.88
N ASP A 245 -25.46 6.55 12.32
CA ASP A 245 -26.42 7.17 11.42
C ASP A 245 -25.70 8.06 10.40
N CYS A 246 -26.12 7.98 9.14
CA CYS A 246 -25.43 8.66 8.05
C CYS A 246 -26.37 9.08 6.93
N SER A 247 -25.83 9.85 5.99
CA SER A 247 -26.49 10.13 4.72
C SER A 247 -25.58 9.76 3.56
N ILE A 248 -26.16 9.10 2.57
CA ILE A 248 -25.47 8.73 1.33
C ILE A 248 -26.22 9.40 0.19
N SER A 249 -25.51 10.20 -0.60
CA SER A 249 -26.04 10.82 -1.81
C SER A 249 -25.40 10.17 -3.03
N ILE A 250 -26.23 9.59 -3.89
CA ILE A 250 -25.82 8.95 -5.14
C ILE A 250 -26.42 9.77 -6.28
N LYS A 251 -25.56 10.44 -7.06
CA LYS A 251 -25.93 11.47 -8.04
C LYS A 251 -26.80 12.56 -7.42
N LYS A 252 -28.12 12.51 -7.62
CA LYS A 252 -29.09 13.49 -7.12
C LYS A 252 -30.02 12.95 -6.01
N LYS A 253 -29.97 11.65 -5.72
CA LYS A 253 -30.83 11.02 -4.70
C LYS A 253 -30.05 10.87 -3.39
N THR A 254 -30.63 11.36 -2.31
CA THR A 254 -30.06 11.27 -0.96
C THR A 254 -30.88 10.30 -0.12
N TYR A 255 -30.17 9.43 0.59
CA TYR A 255 -30.72 8.43 1.51
C TYR A 255 -30.26 8.79 2.92
N LYS A 256 -31.20 8.84 3.87
CA LYS A 256 -30.88 8.93 5.30
C LYS A 256 -30.94 7.52 5.87
N LEU A 257 -29.83 7.06 6.42
CA LEU A 257 -29.63 5.67 6.81
C LEU A 257 -29.38 5.58 8.30
N LYS A 258 -29.96 4.56 8.93
CA LYS A 258 -29.65 4.22 10.32
C LYS A 258 -28.39 3.36 10.38
N ALA A 259 -27.68 3.48 11.49
CA ALA A 259 -26.59 2.59 11.85
C ALA A 259 -27.03 1.14 11.70
N ASN A 260 -26.21 0.35 11.04
CA ASN A 260 -26.49 -1.04 10.75
C ASN A 260 -25.20 -1.77 10.34
N THR A 261 -24.89 -2.84 11.07
CA THR A 261 -23.69 -3.66 10.86
C THR A 261 -23.92 -4.82 9.90
N ALA A 262 -25.17 -5.16 9.60
CA ALA A 262 -25.51 -6.14 8.57
C ALA A 262 -25.52 -5.48 7.20
N GLU A 263 -25.14 -6.20 6.15
CA GLU A 263 -25.29 -5.67 4.79
C GLU A 263 -26.77 -5.42 4.46
N MET A 264 -27.11 -4.17 4.10
CA MET A 264 -28.47 -3.80 3.71
C MET A 264 -28.52 -3.17 2.33
N GLU A 265 -29.50 -3.59 1.53
CA GLU A 265 -29.77 -2.97 0.24
C GLU A 265 -30.41 -1.57 0.41
N LEU A 266 -29.91 -0.60 -0.34
CA LEU A 266 -30.42 0.76 -0.44
C LEU A 266 -31.67 0.81 -1.32
N LYS A 267 -32.84 0.97 -0.70
CA LYS A 267 -34.14 1.14 -1.36
C LYS A 267 -34.47 2.63 -1.59
#